data_AF-A0A4R3XQ05-F1
#
_entry.id   AF-A0A4R3XQ05-F1
#
_cell.length_a   1.000
_cell.length_b   1.000
_cell.length_c   1.000
_cell.angle_alpha   90.00
_cell.angle_beta   90.00
_cell.angle_gamma   90.00
#
_symmetry.space_group_name_H-M   'P 1'
#
loop_
_entity.id
_entity.type
_entity.pdbx_description
1 polymer ?
#
loop_
_entity_poly.entity_id
_entity_poly.type
_entity_poly.pdbx_seq_one_letter_code
_entity_poly.pdbx_strand_id
1 'polypeptide(L)'
;MMDVGEEIFWQNARAVTRDIGMFHLDPAHGAAVDVVRWCLRHRGRPTHHRQTFLEAESPPLLAYLETLATSGDAAGWRTLEQRIRHHAELLHETDMHPCVRPWLAAIWHCLPELAGIGQTILDGADEPKSAADFEVAPAPTDTDTKAGDGGGDEGSAGKAGSAGTAAKPKPSSPLALPVVPVVLTQAEMKALAPDDDASDANAKNDATPDGPNGSTGPKPGGPK
;
A
#
# COMPACT_ATOMS: atom_id res chain seq x y z
N MET A 1 -24.78 -13.10 7.25
CA MET A 1 -25.71 -12.07 6.73
C MET A 1 -24.84 -10.88 6.43
N MET A 2 -24.79 -10.43 5.17
CA MET A 2 -24.00 -9.23 4.81
C MET A 2 -24.68 -8.01 5.41
N ASP A 3 -23.89 -7.04 5.85
CA ASP A 3 -24.44 -5.74 6.23
C ASP A 3 -24.77 -4.90 4.98
N VAL A 4 -25.54 -3.83 5.16
CA VAL A 4 -25.98 -2.95 4.07
C VAL A 4 -24.79 -2.31 3.35
N GLY A 5 -23.70 -2.01 4.07
CA GLY A 5 -22.50 -1.39 3.51
C GLY A 5 -21.74 -2.35 2.57
N GLU A 6 -21.60 -3.60 2.99
CA GLU A 6 -21.03 -4.69 2.20
C GLU A 6 -21.89 -4.99 0.96
N GLU A 7 -23.22 -4.97 1.10
CA GLU A 7 -24.12 -5.14 -0.05
C GLU A 7 -23.93 -4.03 -1.09
N ILE A 8 -23.92 -2.76 -0.65
CA ILE A 8 -23.68 -1.61 -1.53
C ILE A 8 -22.29 -1.70 -2.20
N PHE A 9 -21.28 -2.13 -1.45
CA PHE A 9 -19.93 -2.33 -1.98
C PHE A 9 -19.93 -3.34 -3.14
N TRP A 10 -20.52 -4.52 -2.95
CA TRP A 10 -20.57 -5.54 -4.00
C TRP A 10 -21.51 -5.18 -5.16
N GLN A 11 -22.59 -4.43 -4.91
CA GLN A 11 -23.43 -3.90 -5.98
C GLN A 11 -22.65 -2.93 -6.88
N ASN A 12 -21.86 -2.02 -6.29
CA ASN A 12 -21.01 -1.10 -7.04
C ASN A 12 -19.93 -1.84 -7.83
N ALA A 13 -19.30 -2.85 -7.23
CA ALA A 13 -18.30 -3.68 -7.92
C ALA A 13 -18.86 -4.34 -9.19
N ARG A 14 -20.06 -4.94 -9.11
CA ARG A 14 -20.74 -5.55 -10.27
C ARG A 14 -21.21 -4.51 -11.29
N ALA A 15 -21.60 -3.32 -10.85
CA ALA A 15 -21.94 -2.23 -11.77
C ALA A 15 -20.70 -1.80 -12.57
N VAL A 16 -19.54 -1.72 -11.93
CA VAL A 16 -18.28 -1.36 -12.58
C VAL A 16 -17.89 -2.38 -13.64
N THR A 17 -17.91 -3.70 -13.36
CA THR A 17 -17.57 -4.71 -14.38
C THR A 17 -18.51 -4.66 -15.59
N ARG A 18 -19.79 -4.34 -15.37
CA ARG A 18 -20.74 -4.08 -16.47
C ARG A 18 -20.40 -2.82 -17.25
N ASP A 19 -20.11 -1.71 -16.57
CA ASP A 19 -19.85 -0.39 -17.16
C ASP A 19 -18.56 -0.37 -18.01
N ILE A 20 -17.57 -1.18 -17.64
CA ILE A 20 -16.37 -1.39 -18.46
C ILE A 20 -16.55 -2.46 -19.54
N GLY A 21 -17.75 -3.05 -19.70
CA GLY A 21 -17.99 -4.06 -20.73
C GLY A 21 -17.38 -5.45 -20.43
N MET A 22 -16.91 -5.69 -19.22
CA MET A 22 -16.28 -6.93 -18.78
C MET A 22 -17.12 -7.69 -17.74
N PHE A 23 -18.43 -7.84 -17.99
CA PHE A 23 -19.38 -8.46 -17.05
C PHE A 23 -19.07 -9.92 -16.69
N HIS A 24 -18.21 -10.58 -17.47
CA HIS A 24 -17.76 -11.96 -17.25
C HIS A 24 -16.63 -12.07 -16.22
N LEU A 25 -16.00 -10.95 -15.83
CA LEU A 25 -14.96 -10.95 -14.80
C LEU A 25 -15.55 -11.11 -13.40
N ASP A 26 -14.73 -11.67 -12.51
CA ASP A 26 -15.05 -11.71 -11.09
C ASP A 26 -15.31 -10.28 -10.56
N PRO A 27 -16.38 -10.06 -9.76
CA PRO A 27 -16.67 -8.76 -9.16
C PRO A 27 -15.49 -8.11 -8.43
N ALA A 28 -14.53 -8.87 -7.91
CA ALA A 28 -13.30 -8.36 -7.31
C ALA A 28 -12.54 -7.38 -8.23
N HIS A 29 -12.56 -7.59 -9.55
CA HIS A 29 -11.96 -6.64 -10.50
C HIS A 29 -12.67 -5.29 -10.48
N GLY A 30 -14.01 -5.32 -10.48
CA GLY A 30 -14.81 -4.09 -10.39
C GLY A 30 -14.70 -3.42 -9.03
N ALA A 31 -14.53 -4.20 -7.96
CA ALA A 31 -14.27 -3.70 -6.62
C ALA A 31 -12.96 -2.92 -6.57
N ALA A 32 -11.85 -3.49 -7.06
CA ALA A 32 -10.55 -2.81 -7.10
C ALA A 32 -10.61 -1.48 -7.87
N VAL A 33 -11.29 -1.45 -9.01
CA VAL A 33 -11.53 -0.21 -9.77
C VAL A 33 -12.35 0.80 -8.96
N ASP A 34 -13.42 0.39 -8.29
CA ASP A 34 -14.22 1.30 -7.45
C ASP A 34 -13.42 1.85 -6.27
N VAL A 35 -12.54 1.05 -5.66
CA VAL A 35 -11.65 1.51 -4.59
C VAL A 35 -10.73 2.62 -5.09
N VAL A 36 -10.00 2.39 -6.19
CA VAL A 36 -9.10 3.41 -6.77
C VAL A 36 -9.88 4.67 -7.17
N ARG A 37 -11.03 4.52 -7.82
CA ARG A 37 -11.93 5.63 -8.17
C ARG A 37 -12.34 6.44 -6.93
N TRP A 38 -12.71 5.78 -5.85
CA TRP A 38 -13.13 6.42 -4.60
C TRP A 38 -11.95 7.19 -3.99
N CYS A 39 -10.77 6.54 -3.88
CA CYS A 39 -9.57 7.15 -3.34
C CYS A 39 -9.14 8.37 -4.15
N LEU A 40 -9.17 8.31 -5.49
CA LEU A 40 -8.91 9.46 -6.36
C LEU A 40 -9.84 10.64 -6.09
N ARG A 41 -11.13 10.36 -5.92
CA ARG A 41 -12.13 11.40 -5.73
C ARG A 41 -12.01 12.07 -4.37
N HIS A 42 -11.67 11.33 -3.33
CA HIS A 42 -11.66 11.82 -1.96
C HIS A 42 -10.26 12.10 -1.43
N ARG A 43 -9.22 11.71 -2.19
CA ARG A 43 -7.80 11.82 -1.84
C ARG A 43 -7.52 11.30 -0.43
N GLY A 44 -8.08 10.13 -0.13
CA GLY A 44 -8.08 9.57 1.21
C GLY A 44 -7.96 8.06 1.22
N ARG A 45 -7.76 7.51 2.41
CA ARG A 45 -7.60 6.08 2.66
C ARG A 45 -8.87 5.30 2.34
N PRO A 46 -8.78 4.07 1.83
CA PRO A 46 -9.94 3.21 1.63
C PRO A 46 -10.79 3.09 2.89
N THR A 47 -12.12 3.18 2.75
CA THR A 47 -13.07 2.93 3.85
C THR A 47 -13.07 1.46 4.28
N HIS A 48 -13.55 1.14 5.49
CA HIS A 48 -13.60 -0.22 6.07
C HIS A 48 -13.78 -1.37 5.06
N HIS A 49 -14.91 -1.48 4.36
CA HIS A 49 -15.13 -2.60 3.41
C HIS A 49 -14.13 -2.63 2.24
N ARG A 50 -13.69 -1.46 1.76
CA ARG A 50 -12.68 -1.35 0.69
C ARG A 50 -11.31 -1.79 1.18
N GLN A 51 -10.96 -1.39 2.40
CA GLN A 51 -9.72 -1.80 3.05
C GLN A 51 -9.72 -3.32 3.28
N THR A 52 -10.73 -3.86 3.94
CA THR A 52 -10.85 -5.32 4.20
C THR A 52 -10.80 -6.13 2.90
N PHE A 53 -11.43 -5.64 1.83
CA PHE A 53 -11.32 -6.26 0.51
C PHE A 53 -9.88 -6.28 -0.01
N LEU A 54 -9.18 -5.13 0.01
CA LEU A 54 -7.80 -5.07 -0.50
C LEU A 54 -6.81 -5.83 0.38
N GLU A 55 -7.00 -5.88 1.69
CA GLU A 55 -6.18 -6.72 2.59
C GLU A 55 -6.24 -8.20 2.20
N ALA A 56 -7.41 -8.68 1.74
CA ALA A 56 -7.59 -10.05 1.31
C ALA A 56 -7.13 -10.29 -0.14
N GLU A 57 -7.41 -9.35 -1.05
CA GLU A 57 -7.34 -9.58 -2.49
C GLU A 57 -6.12 -8.93 -3.16
N SER A 58 -5.62 -7.80 -2.64
CA SER A 58 -4.44 -7.12 -3.16
C SER A 58 -3.78 -6.21 -2.12
N PRO A 59 -3.01 -6.78 -1.16
CA PRO A 59 -2.23 -6.00 -0.20
C PRO A 59 -1.30 -4.95 -0.84
N PRO A 60 -0.65 -5.21 -2.01
CA PRO A 60 0.16 -4.19 -2.68
C PRO A 60 -0.65 -2.97 -3.09
N LEU A 61 -1.83 -3.16 -3.68
CA LEU A 61 -2.71 -2.05 -4.06
C LEU A 61 -3.17 -1.25 -2.84
N LEU A 62 -3.43 -1.93 -1.70
CA LEU A 62 -3.71 -1.24 -0.44
C LEU A 62 -2.54 -0.37 -0.01
N ALA A 63 -1.33 -0.94 0.04
CA ALA A 63 -0.12 -0.22 0.46
C ALA A 63 0.09 1.05 -0.36
N TYR A 64 -0.03 0.96 -1.69
CA TYR A 64 0.07 2.13 -2.57
C TYR A 64 -0.94 3.24 -2.22
N LEU A 65 -2.22 2.88 -2.06
CA LEU A 65 -3.28 3.85 -1.80
C LEU A 65 -3.18 4.45 -0.39
N GLU A 66 -2.77 3.66 0.60
CA GLU A 66 -2.54 4.15 1.96
C GLU A 66 -1.34 5.08 2.05
N THR A 67 -0.24 4.76 1.36
CA THR A 67 0.94 5.64 1.31
C THR A 67 0.61 6.96 0.63
N LEU A 68 -0.09 6.93 -0.51
CA LEU A 68 -0.59 8.16 -1.16
C LEU A 68 -1.46 9.00 -0.22
N ALA A 69 -2.39 8.38 0.51
CA ALA A 69 -3.25 9.08 1.43
C ALA A 69 -2.51 9.64 2.65
N THR A 70 -1.49 8.94 3.13
CA THR A 70 -0.72 9.33 4.32
C THR A 70 0.29 10.42 4.02
N SER A 71 0.92 10.38 2.84
CA SER A 71 1.88 11.40 2.40
C SER A 71 1.28 12.81 2.38
N GLY A 72 -0.05 12.93 2.24
CA GLY A 72 -0.74 14.20 2.06
C GLY A 72 -0.34 14.94 0.77
N ASP A 73 0.45 14.31 -0.11
CA ASP A 73 1.04 14.97 -1.26
C ASP A 73 0.05 15.06 -2.43
N ALA A 74 -0.37 16.28 -2.74
CA ALA A 74 -1.20 16.56 -3.90
C ALA A 74 -0.50 16.23 -5.24
N ALA A 75 0.84 16.15 -5.28
CA ALA A 75 1.57 15.70 -6.47
C ALA A 75 1.46 14.18 -6.68
N GLY A 76 1.47 13.38 -5.60
CA GLY A 76 1.22 11.94 -5.68
C GLY A 76 -0.14 11.63 -6.31
N TRP A 77 -1.21 12.28 -5.82
CA TRP A 77 -2.56 12.12 -6.40
C TRP A 77 -2.66 12.56 -7.86
N ARG A 78 -1.97 13.65 -8.24
CA ARG A 78 -1.93 14.09 -9.65
C ARG A 78 -1.20 13.10 -10.54
N THR A 79 -0.15 12.46 -10.02
CA THR A 79 0.61 11.45 -10.76
C THR A 79 -0.24 10.22 -11.06
N LEU A 80 -1.00 9.73 -10.07
CA LEU A 80 -1.97 8.66 -10.27
C LEU A 80 -3.01 9.05 -11.35
N GLU A 81 -3.55 10.25 -11.29
CA GLU A 81 -4.52 10.74 -12.29
C GLU A 81 -3.89 10.82 -13.70
N GLN A 82 -2.65 11.29 -13.82
CA GLN A 82 -1.92 11.36 -15.09
C GLN A 82 -1.68 9.98 -15.68
N ARG A 83 -1.31 9.01 -14.84
CA ARG A 83 -1.11 7.61 -15.23
C ARG A 83 -2.38 6.99 -15.79
N ILE A 84 -3.52 7.20 -15.13
CA ILE A 84 -4.83 6.74 -15.62
C ILE A 84 -5.22 7.47 -16.91
N ARG A 85 -4.93 8.78 -17.02
CA ARG A 85 -5.18 9.55 -18.25
C ARG A 85 -4.38 9.01 -19.42
N HIS A 86 -3.12 8.66 -19.23
CA HIS A 86 -2.30 8.04 -20.27
C HIS A 86 -2.91 6.73 -20.77
N HIS A 87 -3.41 5.87 -19.87
CA HIS A 87 -4.15 4.66 -20.28
C HIS A 87 -5.45 4.99 -21.01
N ALA A 88 -6.19 6.02 -20.59
CA ALA A 88 -7.42 6.43 -21.26
C ALA A 88 -7.16 6.93 -22.70
N GLU A 89 -6.08 7.70 -22.90
CA GLU A 89 -5.63 8.16 -24.21
C GLU A 89 -5.23 6.96 -25.09
N LEU A 90 -4.45 6.03 -24.56
CA LEU A 90 -4.04 4.83 -25.30
C LEU A 90 -5.23 3.95 -25.72
N LEU A 91 -6.20 3.73 -24.84
CA LEU A 91 -7.42 2.99 -25.17
C LEU A 91 -8.23 3.70 -26.26
N HIS A 92 -8.30 5.03 -26.19
CA HIS A 92 -9.00 5.82 -27.20
C HIS A 92 -8.31 5.78 -28.57
N GLU A 93 -7.00 6.00 -28.62
CA GLU A 93 -6.21 6.04 -29.87
C GLU A 93 -6.20 4.70 -30.61
N THR A 94 -6.21 3.59 -29.86
CA THR A 94 -6.15 2.25 -30.41
C THR A 94 -7.52 1.64 -30.71
N ASP A 95 -8.61 2.38 -30.45
CA ASP A 95 -10.00 1.90 -30.43
C ASP A 95 -10.16 0.59 -29.65
N MET A 96 -9.31 0.41 -28.63
CA MET A 96 -9.34 -0.76 -27.77
C MET A 96 -10.34 -0.53 -26.65
N HIS A 97 -11.18 -1.54 -26.42
CA HIS A 97 -12.08 -1.60 -25.28
C HIS A 97 -13.22 -0.55 -25.27
N PRO A 98 -14.04 -0.47 -26.34
CA PRO A 98 -15.21 0.41 -26.34
C PRO A 98 -16.18 -0.01 -25.23
N CYS A 99 -16.38 0.86 -24.26
CA CYS A 99 -17.22 0.60 -23.09
C CYS A 99 -17.99 1.86 -22.67
N VAL A 100 -19.00 1.67 -21.81
CA VAL A 100 -19.87 2.76 -21.36
C VAL A 100 -19.08 3.79 -20.54
N ARG A 101 -18.07 3.35 -19.79
CA ARG A 101 -17.27 4.20 -18.92
C ARG A 101 -15.78 4.02 -19.19
N PRO A 102 -15.21 4.69 -20.21
CA PRO A 102 -13.81 4.52 -20.61
C PRO A 102 -12.82 4.90 -19.49
N TRP A 103 -13.17 5.88 -18.64
CA TRP A 103 -12.33 6.21 -17.48
C TRP A 103 -12.21 5.06 -16.46
N LEU A 104 -13.28 4.27 -16.25
CA LEU A 104 -13.21 3.12 -15.37
C LEU A 104 -12.38 1.98 -15.99
N ALA A 105 -12.47 1.81 -17.31
CA ALA A 105 -11.61 0.86 -18.03
C ALA A 105 -10.13 1.29 -17.94
N ALA A 106 -9.83 2.58 -18.07
CA ALA A 106 -8.48 3.09 -17.87
C ALA A 106 -7.94 2.83 -16.46
N ILE A 107 -8.77 3.00 -15.42
CA ILE A 107 -8.41 2.61 -14.05
C ILE A 107 -8.12 1.11 -13.98
N TRP A 108 -8.96 0.28 -14.58
CA TRP A 108 -8.77 -1.18 -14.61
C TRP A 108 -7.43 -1.56 -15.24
N HIS A 109 -7.09 -0.98 -16.38
CA HIS A 109 -5.82 -1.21 -17.07
C HIS A 109 -4.59 -0.70 -16.29
N CYS A 110 -4.80 0.28 -15.41
CA CYS A 110 -3.75 0.82 -14.55
C CYS A 110 -3.51 -0.05 -13.30
N LEU A 111 -4.47 -0.88 -12.85
CA LEU A 111 -4.36 -1.67 -11.61
C LEU A 111 -3.06 -2.48 -11.48
N PRO A 112 -2.58 -3.19 -12.52
CA PRO A 112 -1.33 -3.95 -12.44
C PRO A 112 -0.13 -3.08 -12.10
N GLU A 113 -0.06 -1.89 -12.70
CA GLU A 113 1.00 -0.92 -12.45
C GLU A 113 0.92 -0.39 -11.01
N LEU A 114 -0.27 -0.03 -10.53
CA LEU A 114 -0.45 0.45 -9.15
C LEU A 114 -0.09 -0.61 -8.11
N ALA A 115 -0.48 -1.86 -8.36
CA ALA A 115 -0.11 -2.98 -7.49
C ALA A 115 1.40 -3.24 -7.54
N GLY A 116 2.04 -3.13 -8.70
CA GLY A 116 3.50 -3.23 -8.84
C GLY A 116 4.24 -2.17 -8.03
N ILE A 117 3.80 -0.90 -8.08
CA ILE A 117 4.34 0.17 -7.23
C ILE A 117 4.13 -0.17 -5.75
N GLY A 118 2.91 -0.59 -5.39
CA GLY A 118 2.58 -1.04 -4.05
C GLY A 118 3.48 -2.15 -3.52
N GLN A 119 3.86 -3.09 -4.39
CA GLN A 119 4.75 -4.17 -4.03
C GLN A 119 6.15 -3.64 -3.69
N THR A 120 6.67 -2.66 -4.43
CA THR A 120 7.97 -2.04 -4.10
C THR A 120 7.98 -1.36 -2.72
N ILE A 121 6.84 -0.84 -2.26
CA ILE A 121 6.68 -0.26 -0.92
C ILE A 121 6.77 -1.36 0.14
N LEU A 122 6.09 -2.48 -0.09
CA LEU A 122 6.10 -3.62 0.82
C LEU A 122 7.50 -4.26 0.88
N ASP A 123 8.12 -4.49 -0.27
CA ASP A 123 9.46 -5.07 -0.36
C ASP A 123 10.51 -4.18 0.35
N GLY A 124 10.41 -2.85 0.21
CA GLY A 124 11.29 -1.90 0.89
C GLY A 124 11.00 -1.74 2.39
N ALA A 125 9.82 -2.13 2.87
CA ALA A 125 9.50 -2.19 4.30
C ALA A 125 10.04 -3.46 4.97
N ASP A 126 10.18 -4.54 4.19
CA ASP A 126 10.77 -5.81 4.62
C ASP A 126 12.31 -5.82 4.58
N GLU A 127 12.95 -4.84 3.91
CA GLU A 127 14.38 -4.61 4.07
C GLU A 127 14.67 -4.10 5.49
N PRO A 128 15.42 -4.86 6.32
CA PRO A 128 15.84 -4.34 7.62
C PRO A 128 16.67 -3.07 7.39
N LYS A 129 16.22 -1.93 7.93
CA LYS A 129 16.98 -0.68 8.00
C LYS A 129 18.32 -0.94 8.73
N SER A 130 19.33 -1.28 7.93
CA SER A 130 20.79 -1.33 8.12
C SER A 130 21.37 -1.73 9.49
N ALA A 131 22.21 -2.77 9.49
CA ALA A 131 23.42 -2.79 10.31
C ALA A 131 24.62 -2.52 9.39
N ALA A 132 25.46 -1.59 9.85
CA ALA A 132 26.61 -0.99 9.18
C ALA A 132 27.73 -1.98 8.79
N ASP A 133 28.61 -1.47 7.92
CA ASP A 133 29.98 -1.91 7.60
C ASP A 133 30.17 -3.32 7.01
N PHE A 134 30.12 -3.40 5.68
CA PHE A 134 31.00 -4.32 4.97
C PHE A 134 32.27 -3.57 4.54
N GLU A 135 33.18 -3.43 5.51
CA GLU A 135 34.60 -3.22 5.25
C GLU A 135 35.16 -4.44 4.50
N VAL A 136 35.97 -4.16 3.49
CA VAL A 136 36.50 -5.12 2.52
C VAL A 136 37.70 -5.90 3.09
N ALA A 137 37.56 -7.24 3.06
CA ALA A 137 38.56 -8.31 2.86
C ALA A 137 39.60 -8.64 3.98
N PRO A 138 40.31 -9.80 3.93
CA PRO A 138 40.12 -11.06 3.18
C PRO A 138 40.09 -12.34 4.08
N ALA A 139 39.71 -13.49 3.49
CA ALA A 139 39.81 -14.83 4.08
C ALA A 139 41.28 -15.27 4.36
N PRO A 140 41.53 -16.31 5.20
CA PRO A 140 41.62 -17.66 4.63
C PRO A 140 41.28 -18.88 5.55
N THR A 141 41.08 -20.01 4.84
CA THR A 141 41.42 -21.43 5.15
C THR A 141 40.64 -22.29 6.16
N ASP A 142 39.97 -23.30 5.57
CA ASP A 142 39.93 -24.74 5.85
C ASP A 142 40.02 -25.27 7.30
N THR A 143 39.04 -26.10 7.68
CA THR A 143 39.31 -27.50 8.07
C THR A 143 38.03 -28.36 8.13
N ASP A 144 38.20 -29.54 7.54
CA ASP A 144 37.34 -30.71 7.41
C ASP A 144 37.11 -31.39 8.77
N THR A 145 35.88 -31.83 9.12
CA THR A 145 35.68 -33.00 10.00
C THR A 145 34.29 -33.65 9.80
N LYS A 146 34.35 -34.95 9.54
CA LYS A 146 33.32 -35.96 9.30
C LYS A 146 32.76 -36.53 10.64
N ALA A 147 31.53 -37.08 10.65
CA ALA A 147 31.16 -38.44 11.14
C ALA A 147 29.83 -38.58 11.92
N GLY A 148 29.18 -39.74 11.71
CA GLY A 148 28.18 -40.43 12.56
C GLY A 148 26.74 -40.33 12.03
N ASP A 149 26.07 -41.31 11.42
CA ASP A 149 25.82 -42.76 11.66
C ASP A 149 24.85 -43.12 12.82
N GLY A 150 23.88 -43.98 12.49
CA GLY A 150 22.94 -44.71 13.38
C GLY A 150 21.57 -44.00 13.59
N GLY A 151 20.39 -44.61 13.44
CA GLY A 151 19.99 -46.02 13.33
C GLY A 151 18.78 -46.29 14.25
N GLY A 152 17.73 -46.96 13.72
CA GLY A 152 16.58 -47.54 14.47
C GLY A 152 15.51 -46.54 14.95
N ASP A 153 14.24 -46.87 15.15
CA ASP A 153 13.49 -48.13 15.16
C ASP A 153 11.97 -47.80 15.11
N GLU A 154 11.17 -48.83 14.83
CA GLU A 154 9.72 -48.90 14.68
C GLU A 154 8.85 -48.27 15.80
N GLY A 155 7.56 -48.02 15.51
CA GLY A 155 6.55 -48.12 16.57
C GLY A 155 5.28 -47.28 16.46
N SER A 156 4.32 -47.77 15.69
CA SER A 156 2.93 -48.05 16.13
C SER A 156 1.93 -46.94 16.55
N ALA A 157 0.71 -47.22 16.09
CA ALA A 157 -0.59 -47.00 16.74
C ALA A 157 -1.20 -45.58 16.76
N GLY A 158 -2.16 -45.42 15.84
CA GLY A 158 -3.55 -45.17 16.22
C GLY A 158 -3.93 -43.71 16.48
N LYS A 159 -4.90 -43.21 15.69
CA LYS A 159 -6.24 -42.81 16.17
C LYS A 159 -6.99 -42.17 15.01
N ALA A 160 -7.86 -42.97 14.38
CA ALA A 160 -8.98 -42.44 13.63
C ALA A 160 -9.94 -41.80 14.63
N GLY A 161 -10.29 -40.54 14.43
CA GLY A 161 -11.28 -39.88 15.25
C GLY A 161 -11.36 -38.38 15.05
N SER A 162 -12.42 -38.00 14.36
CA SER A 162 -13.32 -36.91 14.77
C SER A 162 -13.32 -35.65 13.92
N ALA A 163 -14.57 -35.19 13.77
CA ALA A 163 -15.05 -33.89 13.36
C ALA A 163 -14.84 -33.52 11.89
N GLY A 164 -15.95 -33.60 11.15
CA GLY A 164 -16.13 -32.86 9.91
C GLY A 164 -15.80 -31.40 10.15
N THR A 165 -14.63 -31.00 9.66
CA THR A 165 -14.28 -29.61 9.48
C THR A 165 -15.27 -29.10 8.45
N ALA A 166 -16.18 -28.23 8.88
CA ALA A 166 -16.84 -27.34 7.95
C ALA A 166 -15.71 -26.71 7.13
N ALA A 167 -15.66 -27.04 5.84
CA ALA A 167 -14.68 -26.50 4.94
C ALA A 167 -14.81 -24.97 5.04
N LYS A 168 -13.86 -24.35 5.74
CA LYS A 168 -13.68 -22.91 5.71
C LYS A 168 -13.64 -22.58 4.21
N PRO A 169 -14.51 -21.68 3.70
CA PRO A 169 -14.51 -21.38 2.28
C PRO A 169 -13.06 -21.06 1.91
N LYS A 170 -12.54 -21.84 0.96
CA LYS A 170 -11.19 -21.68 0.45
C LYS A 170 -11.05 -20.20 0.10
N PRO A 171 -10.02 -19.48 0.58
CA PRO A 171 -9.84 -18.10 0.18
C PRO A 171 -9.89 -18.07 -1.34
N SER A 172 -10.76 -17.23 -1.88
CA SER A 172 -10.71 -16.85 -3.28
C SER A 172 -9.26 -16.58 -3.61
N SER A 173 -8.76 -17.16 -4.71
CA SER A 173 -7.42 -16.83 -5.16
C SER A 173 -7.33 -15.31 -5.28
N PRO A 174 -6.29 -14.68 -4.71
CA PRO A 174 -6.16 -13.23 -4.70
C PRO A 174 -6.30 -12.68 -6.12
N LEU A 175 -6.83 -11.47 -6.23
CA LEU A 175 -7.05 -10.77 -7.49
C LEU A 175 -5.82 -10.94 -8.42
N ALA A 176 -6.01 -11.68 -9.50
CA ALA A 176 -4.94 -12.01 -10.43
C ALA A 176 -4.62 -10.80 -11.32
N LEU A 177 -3.84 -9.86 -10.78
CA LEU A 177 -3.25 -8.77 -11.56
C LEU A 177 -1.94 -9.26 -12.21
N PRO A 178 -1.73 -9.04 -13.52
CA PRO A 178 -0.46 -9.36 -14.15
C PRO A 178 0.68 -8.58 -13.46
N VAL A 179 1.81 -9.24 -13.22
CA VAL A 179 3.01 -8.56 -12.69
C VAL A 179 3.65 -7.78 -13.84
N VAL A 180 3.78 -6.46 -13.67
CA VAL A 180 4.38 -5.57 -14.67
C VAL A 180 5.56 -4.83 -14.01
N PRO A 181 6.75 -4.78 -14.62
CA PRO A 181 7.83 -3.93 -14.13
C PRO A 181 7.46 -2.46 -14.30
N VAL A 182 7.48 -1.70 -13.21
CA VAL A 182 7.08 -0.28 -13.19
C VAL A 182 8.29 0.60 -12.93
N VAL A 183 8.43 1.67 -13.71
CA VAL A 183 9.38 2.75 -13.43
C VAL A 183 8.66 3.82 -12.61
N LEU A 184 9.10 4.02 -11.36
CA LEU A 184 8.57 5.06 -10.50
C LEU A 184 8.91 6.45 -11.05
N THR A 185 7.94 7.34 -11.06
CA THR A 185 8.19 8.76 -11.32
C THR A 185 8.85 9.42 -10.11
N GLN A 186 9.50 10.57 -10.28
CA GLN A 186 10.10 11.31 -9.16
C GLN A 186 9.08 11.71 -8.09
N ALA A 187 7.84 12.02 -8.49
CA ALA A 187 6.77 12.35 -7.56
C ALA A 187 6.32 11.13 -6.75
N GLU A 188 6.23 9.96 -7.39
CA GLU A 188 6.00 8.70 -6.68
C GLU A 188 7.19 8.37 -5.77
N MET A 189 8.44 8.43 -6.24
CA MET A 189 9.61 8.22 -5.38
C MET A 189 9.62 9.13 -4.16
N LYS A 190 9.21 10.40 -4.30
CA LYS A 190 9.12 11.33 -3.18
C LYS A 190 7.97 11.01 -2.23
N ALA A 191 6.79 10.67 -2.76
CA ALA A 191 5.63 10.31 -1.95
C ALA A 191 5.78 8.93 -1.27
N LEU A 192 6.64 8.07 -1.82
CA LEU A 192 6.93 6.72 -1.35
C LEU A 192 8.25 6.62 -0.57
N ALA A 193 9.02 7.71 -0.49
CA ALA A 193 10.24 7.71 0.30
C ALA A 193 9.88 7.43 1.77
N PRO A 194 10.54 6.46 2.43
CA PRO A 194 10.37 6.30 3.86
C PRO A 194 10.78 7.62 4.51
N ASP A 195 9.97 8.11 5.46
CA ASP A 195 10.41 9.20 6.32
C ASP A 195 11.76 8.78 6.95
N ASP A 196 12.83 9.45 6.52
CA ASP A 196 14.03 9.62 7.33
C ASP A 196 13.66 10.59 8.45
N ASP A 197 12.79 10.12 9.35
CA ASP A 197 12.59 10.78 10.63
C ASP A 197 13.83 10.42 11.46
N ALA A 198 14.89 11.18 11.20
CA ALA A 198 16.08 11.19 12.03
C ALA A 198 15.63 11.57 13.44
N SER A 199 15.72 10.57 14.31
CA SER A 199 15.50 10.66 15.74
C SER A 199 16.32 11.79 16.37
N ASP A 200 15.63 12.52 17.25
CA ASP A 200 16.10 13.02 18.54
C ASP A 200 17.13 14.18 18.57
N ALA A 201 16.62 15.35 18.96
CA ALA A 201 17.36 16.22 19.88
C ALA A 201 16.36 16.86 20.86
N ASN A 202 15.84 16.07 21.79
CA ASN A 202 15.48 16.61 23.10
C ASN A 202 16.78 17.03 23.84
N ALA A 203 17.33 18.19 23.47
CA ALA A 203 18.26 18.91 24.33
C ALA A 203 17.47 19.95 25.13
N LYS A 204 17.03 19.55 26.31
CA LYS A 204 16.78 20.46 27.42
C LYS A 204 17.92 21.48 27.51
N ASN A 205 17.63 22.74 27.23
CA ASN A 205 18.26 23.85 27.92
C ASN A 205 17.15 24.71 28.49
N ASP A 206 16.73 24.30 29.69
CA ASP A 206 16.20 25.18 30.71
C ASP A 206 17.29 26.21 31.03
N ALA A 207 17.10 27.43 30.55
CA ALA A 207 17.91 28.59 30.94
C ALA A 207 17.01 29.82 30.89
N THR A 208 16.25 30.01 31.96
CA THR A 208 15.77 31.32 32.38
C THR A 208 16.98 32.19 32.72
N PRO A 209 17.18 33.37 32.12
CA PRO A 209 17.98 34.41 32.74
C PRO A 209 17.04 35.35 33.50
N ASP A 210 17.19 35.30 34.81
CA ASP A 210 16.72 36.31 35.78
C ASP A 210 17.05 37.73 35.26
N GLY A 211 16.09 38.64 35.39
CA GLY A 211 16.21 40.01 34.86
C GLY A 211 17.12 40.91 35.71
N PRO A 212 17.35 42.17 35.26
CA PRO A 212 17.69 43.25 36.18
C PRO A 212 16.50 44.20 36.34
N ASN A 213 16.14 44.39 37.61
CA ASN A 213 15.08 45.25 38.12
C ASN A 213 15.60 46.70 38.28
N GLY A 214 14.78 47.69 37.89
CA GLY A 214 14.89 49.13 38.23
C GLY A 214 15.73 49.98 37.26
N SER A 215 15.36 51.21 36.86
CA SER A 215 14.39 52.15 37.43
C SER A 215 14.11 53.33 36.47
N THR A 216 12.96 53.98 36.68
CA THR A 216 12.54 55.38 36.36
C THR A 216 12.19 55.80 34.91
N GLY A 217 10.93 56.23 34.74
CA GLY A 217 10.28 56.75 33.51
C GLY A 217 10.72 58.16 33.06
N PRO A 218 9.89 58.97 32.33
CA PRO A 218 8.44 59.16 32.50
C PRO A 218 7.57 59.19 31.20
N LYS A 219 6.24 59.05 31.37
CA LYS A 219 5.16 59.39 30.40
C LYS A 219 4.99 60.91 30.30
N PRO A 220 4.68 61.49 29.13
CA PRO A 220 3.28 61.92 28.84
C PRO A 220 2.97 61.83 27.31
N GLY A 221 1.76 61.86 26.77
CA GLY A 221 0.39 62.10 27.21
C GLY A 221 -0.50 62.06 25.95
N GLY A 222 -1.77 61.71 26.08
CA GLY A 222 -2.81 62.23 25.18
C GLY A 222 -3.13 63.70 25.56
N PRO A 223 -4.12 64.40 24.97
CA PRO A 223 -5.24 63.90 24.17
C PRO A 223 -5.64 64.77 22.93
N LYS A 224 -6.49 64.23 22.05
CA LYS A 224 -7.85 64.77 21.77
C LYS A 224 -8.66 63.76 20.96
#